data_AF-A0A7I7WRW4-F1
#
_entry.id   AF-A0A7I7WRW4-F1
#
_cell.length_a   1.000
_cell.length_b   1.000
_cell.length_c   1.000
_cell.angle_alpha   90.00
_cell.angle_beta   90.00
_cell.angle_gamma   90.00
#
_symmetry.space_group_name_H-M   'P 1'
#
loop_
_entity.id
_entity.type
_entity.pdbx_description
1 polymer ?
#
loop_
_entity_poly.entity_id
_entity_poly.type
_entity_poly.pdbx_seq_one_letter_code
_entity_poly.pdbx_strand_id
1 'polypeptide(L)'
;MIKHVTVAIAFLAAPVAVLGGCANQSADDSSTSTTSGSESSAQALTTQLKTAGGEPVADATIDFTDGYATVTVETVGTGVLSPGLHGLHIHAIGTCEGDFTSAGDHFQAPGRTDQPASGDLPALLVRSDGAGKLVATSDGFTEDQLKDADGSAIVLHQDATSDQRFACGVLSPASATSTSVSTSTSTSTVTTAPPTTVTETTVTETTVTETTSPAPAETTTSVAPGTSTSTVTVIQPPEIPDITVPPVPGTGG
;
A
#
# COMPACT_ATOMS: atom_id res chain seq x y z
N MET A 1 -26.77 -19.86 45.40
CA MET A 1 -27.07 -18.76 46.34
C MET A 1 -26.97 -17.48 45.56
N ILE A 2 -28.11 -17.02 45.03
CA ILE A 2 -28.20 -15.88 44.11
C ILE A 2 -28.55 -14.64 44.92
N LYS A 3 -27.77 -13.57 44.80
CA LYS A 3 -28.15 -12.23 45.28
C LYS A 3 -28.25 -11.31 44.07
N HIS A 4 -29.48 -11.12 43.60
CA HIS A 4 -29.85 -10.06 42.67
C HIS A 4 -29.83 -8.72 43.43
N VAL A 5 -28.99 -7.79 42.99
CA VAL A 5 -29.04 -6.39 43.43
C VAL A 5 -29.86 -5.63 42.39
N THR A 6 -31.09 -5.29 42.77
CA THR A 6 -31.99 -4.43 42.00
C THR A 6 -31.66 -2.98 42.37
N VAL A 7 -31.25 -2.17 41.40
CA VAL A 7 -31.14 -0.71 41.56
C VAL A 7 -32.11 -0.08 40.56
N ALA A 8 -33.20 0.46 41.10
CA ALA A 8 -34.14 1.31 40.39
C ALA A 8 -33.61 2.75 40.42
N ILE A 9 -33.42 3.38 39.26
CA ILE A 9 -33.15 4.82 39.16
C ILE A 9 -34.31 5.47 38.41
N ALA A 10 -34.88 6.46 39.10
CA ALA A 10 -36.10 7.14 38.79
C ALA A 10 -35.99 8.07 37.58
N PHE A 11 -37.08 8.10 36.80
CA PHE A 11 -37.39 9.11 35.80
C PHE A 11 -37.45 10.51 36.43
N LEU A 12 -36.69 11.46 35.89
CA LEU A 12 -36.95 12.89 36.06
C LEU A 12 -37.27 13.49 34.69
N ALA A 13 -38.55 13.75 34.46
CA ALA A 13 -39.06 14.51 33.34
C ALA A 13 -38.75 16.01 33.55
N ALA A 14 -38.29 16.69 32.50
CA ALA A 14 -38.18 18.14 32.44
C ALA A 14 -38.99 18.67 31.23
N PRO A 15 -39.62 19.86 31.34
CA PRO A 15 -40.65 20.31 30.41
C PRO A 15 -40.13 21.10 29.20
N VAL A 16 -41.02 21.13 28.20
CA VAL A 16 -41.01 21.79 26.90
C VAL A 16 -40.85 23.32 26.98
N ALA A 17 -40.06 23.89 26.06
CA ALA A 17 -40.18 25.27 25.61
C ALA A 17 -40.17 25.32 24.08
N VAL A 18 -41.33 25.54 23.48
CA VAL A 18 -41.51 25.85 22.06
C VAL A 18 -41.49 27.37 21.93
N LEU A 19 -40.50 27.92 21.24
CA LEU A 19 -40.54 29.29 20.74
C LEU A 19 -40.78 29.24 19.22
N GLY A 20 -41.95 29.74 18.81
CA GLY A 20 -42.30 29.95 17.41
C GLY A 20 -41.54 31.15 16.84
N GLY A 21 -40.80 30.90 15.75
CA GLY A 21 -40.16 31.91 14.91
C GLY A 21 -40.98 32.19 13.65
N CYS A 22 -41.11 33.47 13.32
CA CYS A 22 -41.93 34.02 12.24
C CYS A 22 -41.53 33.52 10.83
N ALA A 23 -42.54 33.33 9.98
CA ALA A 23 -42.37 33.26 8.53
C ALA A 23 -42.28 34.68 7.94
N ASN A 24 -41.28 34.94 7.08
CA ASN A 24 -41.49 35.70 5.85
C ASN A 24 -40.35 35.43 4.86
N GLN A 25 -40.74 34.96 3.67
CA GLN A 25 -39.88 34.64 2.53
C GLN A 25 -39.23 35.89 1.96
N SER A 26 -37.97 35.76 1.55
CA SER A 26 -37.42 36.50 0.41
C SER A 26 -36.54 35.52 -0.35
N ALA A 27 -36.94 35.28 -1.59
CA ALA A 27 -36.21 34.53 -2.57
C ALA A 27 -34.98 35.34 -2.97
N ASP A 28 -33.82 34.69 -3.01
CA ASP A 28 -32.74 35.07 -3.89
C ASP A 28 -32.08 33.80 -4.44
N ASP A 29 -32.24 33.66 -5.75
CA ASP A 29 -31.55 32.73 -6.63
C ASP A 29 -30.03 32.87 -6.48
N SER A 30 -29.38 31.80 -6.06
CA SER A 30 -28.04 31.42 -6.51
C SER A 30 -27.75 30.00 -6.03
N SER A 31 -28.40 29.03 -6.68
CA SER A 31 -27.92 27.65 -6.68
C SER A 31 -26.64 27.57 -7.50
N THR A 32 -25.54 28.06 -6.92
CA THR A 32 -24.23 27.50 -7.22
C THR A 32 -24.26 26.09 -6.65
N SER A 33 -24.45 25.12 -7.52
CA SER A 33 -24.20 23.71 -7.24
C SER A 33 -22.70 23.58 -6.96
N THR A 34 -22.32 23.84 -5.72
CA THR A 34 -21.10 23.29 -5.16
C THR A 34 -21.30 21.79 -5.23
N THR A 35 -20.73 21.16 -6.26
CA THR A 35 -20.41 19.75 -6.23
C THR A 35 -19.49 19.59 -5.03
N SER A 36 -20.08 19.35 -3.85
CA SER A 36 -19.40 18.63 -2.80
C SER A 36 -19.08 17.29 -3.43
N GLY A 37 -17.91 17.22 -4.07
CA GLY A 37 -17.21 15.95 -4.17
C GLY A 37 -17.24 15.43 -2.75
N SER A 38 -17.98 14.34 -2.54
CA SER A 38 -17.69 13.47 -1.43
C SER A 38 -16.23 13.12 -1.67
N GLU A 39 -15.32 13.84 -1.01
CA GLU A 39 -14.01 13.32 -0.75
C GLU A 39 -14.32 12.01 -0.05
N SER A 40 -14.25 10.92 -0.81
CA SER A 40 -14.13 9.61 -0.22
C SER A 40 -12.91 9.75 0.66
N SER A 41 -13.14 9.97 1.96
CA SER A 41 -12.11 9.89 2.98
C SER A 41 -11.24 8.72 2.58
N ALA A 42 -9.93 8.93 2.41
CA ALA A 42 -9.04 7.84 2.08
C ALA A 42 -9.29 6.74 3.15
N GLN A 43 -9.88 5.63 2.72
CA GLN A 43 -10.17 4.48 3.57
C GLN A 43 -8.87 3.71 3.64
N ALA A 44 -7.88 4.28 4.34
CA ALA A 44 -6.54 3.74 4.39
C ALA A 44 -6.09 3.62 5.84
N LEU A 45 -5.50 2.47 6.16
CA LEU A 45 -4.77 2.23 7.39
C LEU A 45 -3.29 2.17 7.07
N THR A 46 -2.46 2.76 7.93
CA THR A 46 -1.01 2.75 7.79
C THR A 46 -0.35 2.41 9.10
N THR A 47 0.84 1.85 9.01
CA THR A 47 1.71 1.62 10.17
C THR A 47 3.16 1.39 9.74
N GLN A 48 4.07 1.54 10.68
CA GLN A 48 5.46 1.13 10.54
C GLN A 48 5.72 -0.04 11.47
N LEU A 49 6.14 -1.16 10.91
CA LEU A 49 6.52 -2.35 11.66
C LEU A 49 7.90 -2.13 12.28
N LYS A 50 8.00 -2.38 13.58
CA LYS A 50 9.24 -2.23 14.35
C LYS A 50 9.57 -3.52 15.10
N THR A 51 10.86 -3.77 15.30
CA THR A 51 11.33 -4.82 16.23
C THR A 51 11.00 -4.44 17.67
N ALA A 52 11.14 -5.38 18.60
CA ALA A 52 10.92 -5.10 20.03
C ALA A 52 11.90 -4.04 20.58
N GLY A 53 13.05 -3.85 19.92
CA GLY A 53 14.00 -2.78 20.20
C GLY A 53 13.64 -1.43 19.59
N GLY A 54 12.54 -1.33 18.84
CA GLY A 54 12.08 -0.11 18.16
C GLY A 54 12.74 0.16 16.81
N GLU A 55 13.59 -0.74 16.30
CA GLU A 55 14.21 -0.61 14.99
C GLU A 55 13.16 -0.78 13.88
N PRO A 56 13.05 0.16 12.92
CA PRO A 56 12.06 0.08 11.85
C PRO A 56 12.43 -1.01 10.83
N VAL A 57 11.45 -1.81 10.43
CA VAL A 57 11.63 -2.99 9.56
C VAL A 57 10.93 -2.79 8.22
N ALA A 58 9.66 -2.40 8.24
CA ALA A 58 8.85 -2.21 7.05
C ALA A 58 7.76 -1.17 7.29
N ASP A 59 7.32 -0.50 6.23
CA ASP A 59 6.09 0.28 6.22
C ASP A 59 4.96 -0.57 5.62
N ALA A 60 3.77 -0.44 6.18
CA ALA A 60 2.57 -1.14 5.72
C ALA A 60 1.42 -0.16 5.51
N THR A 61 0.71 -0.33 4.39
CA THR A 61 -0.52 0.40 4.04
C THR A 61 -1.60 -0.60 3.67
N ILE A 62 -2.83 -0.34 4.09
CA ILE A 62 -4.02 -1.10 3.72
C ILE A 62 -5.04 -0.12 3.16
N ASP A 63 -5.22 -0.13 1.85
CA ASP A 63 -6.19 0.71 1.14
C ASP A 63 -7.47 -0.09 0.91
N PHE A 64 -8.60 0.40 1.38
CA PHE A 64 -9.91 -0.20 1.16
C PHE A 64 -10.58 0.50 -0.03
N THR A 65 -10.82 -0.24 -1.10
CA THR A 65 -11.43 0.27 -2.33
C THR A 65 -12.24 -0.84 -2.99
N ASP A 66 -13.37 -0.50 -3.60
CA ASP A 66 -14.22 -1.43 -4.35
C ASP A 66 -14.64 -2.71 -3.57
N GLY A 67 -14.74 -2.61 -2.24
CA GLY A 67 -15.21 -3.69 -1.38
C GLY A 67 -14.15 -4.70 -0.94
N TYR A 68 -12.86 -4.45 -1.20
CA TYR A 68 -11.75 -5.27 -0.71
C TYR A 68 -10.59 -4.40 -0.21
N ALA A 69 -9.66 -5.01 0.51
CA ALA A 69 -8.44 -4.39 1.02
C ALA A 69 -7.25 -4.68 0.10
N THR A 70 -6.46 -3.66 -0.23
CA THR A 70 -5.14 -3.78 -0.87
C THR A 70 -4.07 -3.54 0.18
N VAL A 71 -3.36 -4.59 0.57
CA VAL A 71 -2.27 -4.55 1.56
C VAL A 71 -0.94 -4.41 0.82
N THR A 72 -0.23 -3.34 1.10
CA THR A 72 1.15 -3.11 0.65
C THR A 72 2.08 -3.13 1.85
N VAL A 73 3.12 -3.96 1.82
CA VAL A 73 4.19 -3.98 2.83
C VAL A 73 5.53 -3.88 2.12
N GLU A 74 6.38 -2.95 2.56
CA GLU A 74 7.69 -2.71 1.96
C GLU A 74 8.75 -2.48 3.05
N THR A 75 9.88 -3.18 2.95
CA THR A 75 10.99 -3.02 3.90
C THR A 75 11.58 -1.61 3.79
N VAL A 76 11.85 -0.95 4.92
CA VAL A 76 12.44 0.40 4.93
C VAL A 76 13.95 0.41 4.70
N GLY A 77 14.58 -0.76 4.70
CA GLY A 77 16.01 -0.94 4.54
C GLY A 77 16.38 -2.39 4.24
N THR A 78 17.68 -2.66 4.21
CA THR A 78 18.27 -3.96 3.87
C THR A 78 18.98 -4.58 5.06
N GLY A 79 19.06 -5.91 5.12
CA GLY A 79 19.85 -6.64 6.11
C GLY A 79 19.24 -6.78 7.50
N VAL A 80 18.05 -6.20 7.74
CA VAL A 80 17.30 -6.39 9.00
C VAL A 80 16.56 -7.72 9.00
N LEU A 81 15.96 -8.09 7.86
CA LEU A 81 15.32 -9.39 7.63
C LEU A 81 16.29 -10.36 6.94
N SER A 82 16.22 -11.62 7.34
CA SER A 82 16.91 -12.71 6.63
C SER A 82 16.30 -12.95 5.25
N PRO A 83 17.06 -13.39 4.24
CA PRO A 83 16.47 -13.82 2.97
C PRO A 83 15.53 -15.01 3.16
N GLY A 84 14.36 -14.98 2.52
CA GLY A 84 13.35 -16.03 2.62
C GLY A 84 11.91 -15.53 2.66
N LEU A 85 10.98 -16.43 2.96
CA LEU A 85 9.57 -16.10 3.18
C LEU A 85 9.34 -15.79 4.65
N HIS A 86 8.69 -14.68 4.94
CA HIS A 86 8.28 -14.26 6.28
C HIS A 86 6.75 -14.23 6.39
N GLY A 87 6.19 -14.93 7.37
CA GLY A 87 4.76 -14.91 7.63
C GLY A 87 4.28 -13.50 7.97
N LEU A 88 3.09 -13.13 7.47
CA LEU A 88 2.51 -11.81 7.67
C LEU A 88 1.04 -11.98 8.01
N HIS A 89 0.61 -11.46 9.16
CA HIS A 89 -0.75 -11.62 9.64
C HIS A 89 -1.25 -10.33 10.28
N ILE A 90 -2.54 -10.05 10.13
CA ILE A 90 -3.25 -9.08 10.96
C ILE A 90 -3.67 -9.79 12.25
N HIS A 91 -3.38 -9.17 13.38
CA HIS A 91 -3.69 -9.63 14.72
C HIS A 91 -4.81 -8.80 15.34
N ALA A 92 -5.59 -9.45 16.21
CA ALA A 92 -6.86 -8.96 16.70
C ALA A 92 -6.79 -7.77 17.69
N ILE A 93 -5.60 -7.43 18.19
CA ILE A 93 -5.43 -6.35 19.17
C ILE A 93 -4.39 -5.37 18.67
N GLY A 94 -4.73 -4.08 18.69
CA GLY A 94 -3.85 -2.97 18.29
C GLY A 94 -2.76 -2.63 19.30
N THR A 95 -1.96 -3.62 19.73
CA THR A 95 -0.81 -3.40 20.63
C THR A 95 0.42 -4.17 20.17
N CYS A 96 1.61 -3.62 20.43
CA CYS A 96 2.90 -4.19 20.03
C CYS A 96 3.91 -4.16 21.19
N GLU A 97 3.49 -4.64 22.37
CA GLU A 97 4.31 -4.70 23.58
C GLU A 97 5.06 -6.04 23.69
N GLY A 98 6.25 -6.02 24.29
CA GLY A 98 7.03 -7.22 24.62
C GLY A 98 7.53 -7.99 23.39
N ASP A 99 7.28 -9.30 23.38
CA ASP A 99 7.49 -10.20 22.23
C ASP A 99 6.32 -10.20 21.24
N PHE A 100 5.48 -9.15 21.29
CA PHE A 100 4.29 -8.94 20.49
C PHE A 100 3.14 -9.91 20.75
N THR A 101 3.22 -10.78 21.77
CA THR A 101 2.08 -11.61 22.20
C THR A 101 0.87 -10.78 22.63
N SER A 102 1.10 -9.53 23.05
CA SER A 102 0.07 -8.52 23.35
C SER A 102 -0.86 -8.21 22.18
N ALA A 103 -0.42 -8.39 20.92
CA ALA A 103 -1.26 -8.24 19.73
C ALA A 103 -2.39 -9.30 19.66
N GLY A 104 -2.35 -10.35 20.50
CA GLY A 104 -3.36 -11.40 20.54
C GLY A 104 -3.20 -12.40 19.40
N ASP A 105 -4.27 -13.13 19.10
CA ASP A 105 -4.36 -14.11 18.02
C ASP A 105 -4.53 -13.43 16.65
N HIS A 106 -4.51 -14.23 15.58
CA HIS A 106 -4.82 -13.73 14.24
C HIS A 106 -6.24 -13.16 14.20
N PHE A 107 -6.40 -12.07 13.46
CA PHE A 107 -7.69 -11.41 13.29
C PHE A 107 -8.68 -12.36 12.61
N GLN A 108 -9.86 -12.50 13.20
CA GLN A 108 -10.99 -13.21 12.63
C GLN A 108 -12.17 -12.25 12.51
N ALA A 109 -12.71 -12.12 11.30
CA ALA A 109 -13.89 -11.30 11.09
C ALA A 109 -15.06 -11.87 11.90
N PRO A 110 -16.00 -11.03 12.37
CA PRO A 110 -17.12 -11.49 13.19
C PRO A 110 -17.87 -12.68 12.57
N GLY A 111 -17.95 -13.78 13.31
CA GLY A 111 -18.62 -15.01 12.86
C GLY A 111 -17.80 -15.92 11.94
N ARG A 112 -16.50 -15.66 11.74
CA ARG A 112 -15.54 -16.57 11.10
C ARG A 112 -14.73 -17.34 12.13
N THR A 113 -14.44 -18.60 11.84
CA THR A 113 -13.60 -19.48 12.67
C THR A 113 -12.77 -20.45 11.83
N ASP A 114 -12.91 -20.38 10.51
CA ASP A 114 -12.21 -21.19 9.53
C ASP A 114 -10.74 -20.78 9.40
N GLN A 115 -9.98 -21.66 8.75
CA GLN A 115 -8.57 -21.49 8.45
C GLN A 115 -8.39 -21.51 6.92
N PRO A 116 -7.55 -20.64 6.33
CA PRO A 116 -6.77 -19.59 6.99
C PRO A 116 -7.64 -18.53 7.68
N ALA A 117 -7.11 -17.88 8.72
CA ALA A 117 -7.83 -16.83 9.43
C ALA A 117 -8.08 -15.63 8.52
N SER A 118 -9.09 -14.82 8.87
CA SER A 118 -9.48 -13.65 8.06
C SER A 118 -8.31 -12.67 7.86
N GLY A 119 -7.46 -12.51 8.88
CA GLY A 119 -6.27 -11.67 8.86
C GLY A 119 -5.01 -12.31 8.26
N ASP A 120 -5.07 -13.54 7.75
CA ASP A 120 -3.91 -14.18 7.15
C ASP A 120 -3.59 -13.56 5.78
N LEU A 121 -2.31 -13.23 5.56
CA LEU A 121 -1.85 -12.63 4.31
C LEU A 121 -0.79 -13.52 3.66
N PRO A 122 -0.54 -13.37 2.34
CA PRO A 122 0.61 -14.00 1.71
C PRO A 122 1.91 -13.60 2.40
N ALA A 123 2.86 -14.53 2.46
CA ALA A 123 4.16 -14.27 3.05
C ALA A 123 4.94 -13.19 2.28
N LEU A 124 5.68 -12.35 3.00
CA LEU A 124 6.62 -11.40 2.43
C LEU A 124 7.87 -12.15 1.97
N LEU A 125 8.16 -12.11 0.66
CA LEU A 125 9.42 -12.62 0.11
C LEU A 125 10.52 -11.57 0.26
N VAL A 126 11.51 -11.88 1.08
CA VAL A 126 12.72 -11.09 1.29
C VAL A 126 13.84 -11.64 0.42
N ARG A 127 14.43 -10.77 -0.41
CA ARG A 127 15.52 -11.09 -1.33
C ARG A 127 16.84 -11.30 -0.58
N SER A 128 17.88 -11.71 -1.31
CA SER A 128 19.23 -11.93 -0.77
C SER A 128 19.88 -10.68 -0.15
N ASP A 129 19.47 -9.49 -0.57
CA ASP A 129 19.93 -8.22 0.01
C ASP A 129 19.15 -7.81 1.26
N GLY A 130 18.12 -8.56 1.66
CA GLY A 130 17.27 -8.25 2.81
C GLY A 130 16.15 -7.25 2.50
N ALA A 131 15.96 -6.84 1.23
CA ALA A 131 14.80 -6.04 0.83
C ALA A 131 13.61 -6.95 0.46
N GLY A 132 12.40 -6.50 0.75
CA GLY A 132 11.17 -7.20 0.43
C GLY A 132 10.02 -6.24 0.13
N LYS A 133 9.13 -6.65 -0.79
CA LYS A 133 7.88 -5.94 -1.07
C LYS A 133 6.77 -6.93 -1.35
N LEU A 134 5.64 -6.72 -0.71
CA LEU A 134 4.39 -7.44 -0.93
C LEU A 134 3.31 -6.45 -1.32
N VAL A 135 2.52 -6.82 -2.34
CA VAL A 135 1.22 -6.21 -2.62
C VAL A 135 0.23 -7.36 -2.78
N ALA A 136 -0.80 -7.38 -1.95
CA ALA A 136 -1.81 -8.42 -1.94
C ALA A 136 -3.20 -7.81 -1.75
N THR A 137 -4.23 -8.51 -2.21
CA THR A 137 -5.62 -8.13 -1.96
C THR A 137 -6.27 -9.14 -1.01
N SER A 138 -7.17 -8.68 -0.15
CA SER A 138 -7.97 -9.51 0.74
C SER A 138 -9.40 -8.99 0.82
N ASP A 139 -10.37 -9.89 0.82
CA ASP A 139 -11.79 -9.64 1.12
C ASP A 139 -12.19 -10.21 2.49
N GLY A 140 -11.21 -10.66 3.30
CA GLY A 140 -11.42 -11.29 4.60
C GLY A 140 -11.81 -10.32 5.73
N PHE A 141 -11.58 -9.02 5.56
CA PHE A 141 -11.84 -8.00 6.58
C PHE A 141 -12.19 -6.64 5.96
N THR A 142 -12.84 -5.79 6.75
CA THR A 142 -13.15 -4.39 6.37
C THR A 142 -12.43 -3.39 7.27
N GLU A 143 -12.36 -2.13 6.82
CA GLU A 143 -11.74 -1.05 7.59
C GLU A 143 -12.36 -0.89 8.98
N ASP A 144 -13.68 -0.87 9.07
CA ASP A 144 -14.42 -0.73 10.34
C ASP A 144 -14.10 -1.85 11.32
N GLN A 145 -13.88 -3.07 10.82
CA GLN A 145 -13.53 -4.20 11.65
C GLN A 145 -12.12 -4.08 12.24
N LEU A 146 -11.16 -3.57 11.46
CA LEU A 146 -9.79 -3.35 11.95
C LEU A 146 -9.66 -2.14 12.88
N LYS A 147 -10.67 -1.27 12.91
CA LYS A 147 -10.76 -0.06 13.74
C LYS A 147 -11.71 -0.22 14.93
N ASP A 148 -12.04 -1.44 15.31
CA ASP A 148 -12.89 -1.66 16.48
C ASP A 148 -12.23 -1.17 17.78
N ALA A 149 -12.89 -1.37 18.92
CA ALA A 149 -12.41 -0.87 20.21
C ALA A 149 -11.05 -1.43 20.63
N ASP A 150 -10.72 -2.66 20.20
CA ASP A 150 -9.44 -3.31 20.49
C ASP A 150 -8.39 -2.94 19.42
N GLY A 151 -8.83 -2.49 18.25
CA GLY A 151 -8.01 -2.11 17.12
C GLY A 151 -7.38 -3.33 16.46
N SER A 152 -6.32 -3.14 15.69
CA SER A 152 -5.60 -4.25 15.06
C SER A 152 -4.13 -3.90 14.84
N ALA A 153 -3.29 -4.92 14.79
CA ALA A 153 -1.86 -4.77 14.49
C ALA A 153 -1.47 -5.72 13.36
N ILE A 154 -0.51 -5.32 12.53
CA ILE A 154 0.13 -6.22 11.58
C ILE A 154 1.41 -6.76 12.19
N VAL A 155 1.63 -8.07 12.08
CA VAL A 155 2.78 -8.77 12.62
C VAL A 155 3.52 -9.48 11.50
N LEU A 156 4.83 -9.28 11.47
CA LEU A 156 5.78 -9.96 10.60
C LEU A 156 6.53 -11.01 11.43
N HIS A 157 6.53 -12.26 10.95
CA HIS A 157 7.16 -13.40 11.60
C HIS A 157 8.61 -13.59 11.12
N GLN A 158 9.40 -14.34 11.91
CA GLN A 158 10.79 -14.66 11.55
C GLN A 158 10.92 -15.48 10.27
N ASP A 159 9.96 -16.35 9.98
CA ASP A 159 9.85 -17.10 8.73
C ASP A 159 8.39 -17.45 8.45
N ALA A 160 8.11 -18.17 7.36
CA ALA A 160 6.75 -18.51 6.92
C ALA A 160 6.02 -19.53 7.83
N THR A 161 6.74 -20.27 8.66
CA THR A 161 6.20 -21.38 9.47
C THR A 161 6.36 -21.17 10.97
N SER A 162 7.15 -20.17 11.37
CA SER A 162 7.48 -19.88 12.75
C SER A 162 6.41 -19.00 13.39
N ASP A 163 6.01 -19.38 14.61
CA ASP A 163 5.16 -18.55 15.47
C ASP A 163 5.90 -17.33 16.03
N GLN A 164 7.23 -17.24 15.83
CA GLN A 164 7.99 -16.15 16.42
C GLN A 164 7.79 -14.84 15.66
N ARG A 165 7.21 -13.89 16.39
CA ARG A 165 6.92 -12.52 15.94
C ARG A 165 8.22 -11.70 15.92
N PHE A 166 8.59 -11.18 14.76
CA PHE A 166 9.84 -10.43 14.56
C PHE A 166 9.62 -8.92 14.62
N ALA A 167 8.53 -8.43 14.01
CA ALA A 167 8.16 -7.03 14.01
C ALA A 167 6.65 -6.84 14.08
N CYS A 168 6.21 -5.71 14.64
CA CYS A 168 4.80 -5.40 14.82
C CYS A 168 4.55 -3.91 14.54
N GLY A 169 3.38 -3.60 13.97
CA GLY A 169 2.88 -2.24 13.79
C GLY A 169 1.39 -2.14 14.07
N VAL A 170 0.98 -1.22 14.95
CA VAL A 170 -0.44 -0.94 15.22
C VAL A 170 -1.04 -0.19 14.04
N LEU A 171 -2.15 -0.67 13.50
CA LEU A 171 -2.84 -0.06 12.38
C LEU A 171 -3.54 1.22 12.82
N SER A 172 -3.34 2.30 12.08
CA SER A 172 -3.94 3.60 12.36
C SER A 172 -4.41 4.27 11.07
N PRO A 173 -5.45 5.11 11.11
CA PRO A 173 -5.90 5.84 9.93
C PRO A 173 -4.73 6.58 9.27
N ALA A 174 -4.62 6.48 7.95
CA ALA A 174 -3.67 7.27 7.19
C ALA A 174 -3.95 8.76 7.47
N SER A 175 -2.99 9.45 8.08
CA SER A 175 -3.14 10.89 8.30
C SER A 175 -3.11 11.57 6.92
N ALA A 176 -4.15 12.36 6.62
CA ALA A 176 -4.35 13.03 5.33
C ALA A 176 -3.33 14.14 5.02
N THR A 177 -2.09 14.00 5.47
CA THR A 177 -0.97 14.81 4.98
C THR A 177 -0.63 14.30 3.59
N SER A 178 -1.43 14.75 2.62
CA SER A 178 -1.10 14.69 1.21
C SER A 178 0.26 15.35 1.01
N THR A 179 1.32 14.56 1.00
CA THR A 179 2.58 14.99 0.41
C THR A 179 2.36 14.88 -1.08
N SER A 180 1.72 15.91 -1.64
CA SER A 180 1.61 16.10 -3.08
C SER A 180 3.04 16.29 -3.59
N VAL A 181 3.65 15.18 -4.03
CA VAL A 181 4.87 15.22 -4.83
C VAL A 181 4.46 15.80 -6.17
N SER A 182 4.59 17.12 -6.30
CA SER A 182 4.43 17.84 -7.56
C SER A 182 5.51 17.33 -8.51
N THR A 183 5.17 16.32 -9.30
CA THR A 183 5.99 15.84 -10.40
C THR A 183 5.82 16.84 -11.55
N SER A 184 6.65 17.87 -11.56
CA SER A 184 6.74 18.80 -12.69
C SER A 184 7.27 18.04 -13.90
N THR A 185 6.35 17.66 -14.79
CA THR A 185 6.67 17.00 -16.07
C THR A 185 7.12 18.07 -17.06
N SER A 186 8.43 18.25 -17.21
CA SER A 186 9.00 19.09 -18.28
C SER A 186 9.02 18.29 -19.59
N THR A 187 8.19 18.69 -20.55
CA THR A 187 8.15 18.09 -21.89
C THR A 187 9.13 18.84 -22.79
N SER A 188 10.27 18.23 -23.13
CA SER A 188 11.18 18.76 -24.15
C SER A 188 10.97 18.03 -25.47
N THR A 189 10.50 18.76 -26.48
CA THR A 189 10.32 18.25 -27.85
C THR A 189 11.65 18.24 -28.58
N VAL A 190 12.15 17.05 -28.93
CA VAL A 190 13.30 16.89 -29.84
C VAL A 190 12.77 16.70 -31.26
N THR A 191 12.98 17.70 -32.12
CA THR A 191 12.74 17.61 -33.56
C THR A 191 13.84 16.78 -34.20
N THR A 192 13.54 15.55 -34.60
CA THR A 192 14.44 14.72 -35.42
C THR A 192 14.23 15.02 -36.91
N ALA A 193 15.32 15.26 -37.63
CA ALA A 193 15.32 15.39 -39.08
C ALA A 193 15.01 14.02 -39.75
N PRO A 194 14.44 14.01 -40.96
CA PRO A 194 14.09 12.76 -41.65
C PRO A 194 15.33 11.92 -41.99
N PRO A 195 15.23 10.58 -42.00
CA PRO A 195 16.33 9.71 -42.35
C PRO A 195 16.68 9.86 -43.82
N THR A 196 17.97 10.09 -44.11
CA THR A 196 18.51 10.00 -45.46
C THR A 196 18.61 8.53 -45.84
N THR A 197 18.10 8.19 -47.01
CA THR A 197 18.17 6.86 -47.64
C THR A 197 19.59 6.31 -47.59
N VAL A 198 19.79 5.19 -46.90
CA VAL A 198 21.04 4.42 -46.94
C VAL A 198 20.76 3.15 -47.74
N THR A 199 21.49 3.00 -48.84
CA THR A 199 21.42 1.87 -49.77
C THR A 199 21.79 0.56 -49.08
N GLU A 200 20.92 -0.42 -49.23
CA GLU A 200 21.09 -1.82 -48.82
C GLU A 200 22.34 -2.42 -49.48
N THR A 201 23.31 -2.89 -48.69
CA THR A 201 24.38 -3.77 -49.17
C THR A 201 24.11 -5.18 -48.67
N THR A 202 23.72 -6.04 -49.61
CA THR A 202 23.58 -7.48 -49.45
C THR A 202 24.89 -8.10 -48.99
N VAL A 203 24.87 -8.86 -47.89
CA VAL A 203 25.96 -9.77 -47.53
C VAL A 203 25.41 -11.19 -47.44
N THR A 204 26.03 -12.04 -48.24
CA THR A 204 25.72 -13.44 -48.50
C THR A 204 26.05 -14.34 -47.30
N GLU A 205 25.18 -15.33 -47.17
CA GLU A 205 25.15 -16.52 -46.31
C GLU A 205 26.51 -17.23 -46.07
N THR A 206 26.69 -17.85 -44.89
CA THR A 206 27.46 -19.10 -44.78
C THR A 206 26.83 -20.01 -43.72
N THR A 207 26.59 -21.23 -44.18
CA THR A 207 25.92 -22.37 -43.59
C THR A 207 26.68 -22.98 -42.41
N VAL A 208 25.96 -23.38 -41.35
CA VAL A 208 26.47 -24.35 -40.36
C VAL A 208 25.54 -25.55 -40.35
N THR A 209 26.11 -26.72 -40.60
CA THR A 209 25.47 -28.03 -40.64
C THR A 209 25.48 -28.63 -39.24
N GLU A 210 24.33 -29.09 -38.72
CA GLU A 210 24.30 -30.01 -37.58
C GLU A 210 23.39 -31.20 -37.87
N THR A 211 23.87 -32.39 -37.48
CA THR A 211 23.35 -33.73 -37.78
C THR A 211 22.76 -34.35 -36.51
N THR A 212 21.81 -35.29 -36.69
CA THR A 212 21.14 -36.22 -35.72
C THR A 212 19.88 -35.70 -35.02
N SER A 213 18.77 -36.42 -34.81
CA SER A 213 18.18 -37.74 -35.16
C SER A 213 16.70 -37.71 -34.65
N PRO A 214 15.74 -38.54 -35.10
CA PRO A 214 14.33 -38.12 -35.17
C PRO A 214 13.44 -38.56 -33.98
N ALA A 215 12.44 -37.73 -33.67
CA ALA A 215 11.22 -38.11 -32.93
C ALA A 215 10.01 -37.30 -33.49
N PRO A 216 8.77 -37.84 -33.39
CA PRO A 216 7.77 -37.68 -34.45
C PRO A 216 6.86 -36.46 -34.35
N ALA A 217 6.25 -36.16 -35.50
CA ALA A 217 5.38 -35.06 -35.88
C ALA A 217 4.37 -34.58 -34.82
N GLU A 218 4.41 -33.27 -34.55
CA GLU A 218 3.24 -32.50 -34.16
C GLU A 218 3.07 -31.31 -35.11
N THR A 219 1.84 -31.16 -35.59
CA THR A 219 1.36 -30.13 -36.50
C THR A 219 1.42 -28.76 -35.82
N THR A 220 2.27 -27.86 -36.30
CA THR A 220 2.28 -26.46 -35.87
C THR A 220 1.76 -25.54 -36.97
N THR A 221 0.65 -24.87 -36.67
CA THR A 221 0.08 -23.78 -37.45
C THR A 221 1.02 -22.59 -37.40
N SER A 222 1.44 -22.11 -38.58
CA SER A 222 2.20 -20.88 -38.75
C SER A 222 1.34 -19.66 -38.36
N VAL A 223 1.80 -18.89 -37.38
CA VAL A 223 1.30 -17.54 -37.10
C VAL A 223 2.49 -16.60 -37.27
N ALA A 224 2.31 -15.57 -38.10
CA ALA A 224 3.31 -14.56 -38.43
C ALA A 224 3.78 -13.79 -37.18
N PRO A 225 5.06 -13.35 -37.11
CA PRO A 225 5.52 -12.52 -36.01
C PRO A 225 4.92 -11.11 -36.11
N GLY A 226 4.14 -10.74 -35.10
CA GLY A 226 3.69 -9.36 -34.89
C GLY A 226 4.83 -8.53 -34.30
N THR A 227 5.10 -7.38 -34.90
CA THR A 227 6.04 -6.38 -34.40
C THR A 227 5.52 -5.79 -33.10
N SER A 228 6.13 -6.13 -31.96
CA SER A 228 5.87 -5.47 -30.67
C SER A 228 6.79 -4.26 -30.50
N THR A 229 6.18 -3.08 -30.39
CA THR A 229 6.86 -1.85 -29.96
C THR A 229 6.87 -1.81 -28.43
N SER A 230 8.04 -1.93 -27.81
CA SER A 230 8.20 -1.71 -26.37
C SER A 230 8.51 -0.24 -26.09
N THR A 231 7.60 0.45 -25.40
CA THR A 231 7.84 1.79 -24.86
C THR A 231 8.57 1.65 -23.53
N VAL A 232 9.83 2.08 -23.47
CA VAL A 232 10.61 2.15 -22.23
C VAL A 232 10.42 3.55 -21.63
N THR A 233 9.76 3.64 -20.49
CA THR A 233 9.67 4.89 -19.71
C THR A 233 10.94 5.02 -18.86
N VAL A 234 11.83 5.93 -19.26
CA VAL A 234 13.01 6.28 -18.46
C VAL A 234 12.62 7.39 -17.48
N ILE A 235 12.56 7.07 -16.19
CA ILE A 235 12.33 8.05 -15.13
C ILE A 235 13.68 8.73 -14.85
N GLN A 236 13.79 10.01 -15.20
CA GLN A 236 15.00 10.80 -14.95
C GLN A 236 15.00 11.28 -13.49
N PRO A 237 16.10 11.11 -12.72
CA PRO A 237 16.18 11.63 -11.37
C PRO A 237 16.04 13.17 -11.36
N PRO A 238 15.43 13.76 -10.33
CA PRO A 238 15.23 15.21 -10.26
C PRO A 238 16.58 15.93 -10.26
N GLU A 239 16.70 16.97 -11.11
CA GLU A 239 17.88 17.83 -11.14
C GLU A 239 18.04 18.56 -9.80
N ILE A 240 19.23 18.46 -9.21
CA ILE A 240 19.60 19.19 -7.99
C ILE A 240 19.81 20.65 -8.41
N PRO A 241 19.09 21.63 -7.85
CA PRO A 241 19.30 23.04 -8.20
C PRO A 241 20.71 23.50 -7.81
N ASP A 242 21.32 24.30 -8.67
CA ASP A 242 22.66 24.88 -8.44
C ASP A 242 22.70 25.66 -7.12
N ILE A 243 23.57 25.21 -6.21
CA ILE A 243 23.80 25.89 -4.94
C ILE A 243 24.63 27.14 -5.25
N THR A 244 23.97 28.30 -5.30
CA THR A 244 24.66 29.60 -5.40
C THR A 244 25.39 29.87 -4.08
N VAL A 245 26.70 29.63 -4.06
CA VAL A 245 27.56 29.99 -2.92
C VAL A 245 27.77 31.50 -2.92
N PRO A 246 27.37 32.22 -1.85
CA PRO A 246 27.61 33.66 -1.77
C PRO A 246 29.13 33.95 -1.68
N PRO A 247 29.60 35.05 -2.30
CA PRO A 247 31.02 35.40 -2.29
C PRO A 247 31.50 35.68 -0.86
N VAL A 248 32.64 35.09 -0.50
CA VAL A 248 33.32 35.30 0.79
C VAL A 248 33.75 36.77 0.89
N PRO A 249 33.39 37.49 1.97
CA PRO A 249 33.86 38.86 2.19
C PRO A 249 35.39 38.88 2.27
N GLY A 250 36.03 39.61 1.35
CA GLY A 250 37.47 39.76 1.33
C GLY A 250 37.98 40.45 2.59
N THR A 251 38.98 39.85 3.24
CA THR A 251 39.77 40.49 4.28
C THR A 251 40.66 41.56 3.64
N GLY A 252 40.18 42.80 3.60
CA GLY A 252 41.02 43.98 3.40
C GLY A 252 41.75 44.32 4.70
N GLY A 253 43.06 44.55 4.62
CA GLY A 253 43.96 44.81 5.74
C GLY A 253 43.91 46.21 6.33
#